data_AF-A0A2E4GZK2-F1
#
_entry.id   AF-A0A2E4GZK2-F1
#
_cell.length_a   1.000
_cell.length_b   1.000
_cell.length_c   1.000
_cell.angle_alpha   90.00
_cell.angle_beta   90.00
_cell.angle_gamma   90.00
#
_symmetry.space_group_name_H-M   'P 1'
#
loop_
_entity.id
_entity.type
_entity.pdbx_description
1 polymer ?
#
loop_
_entity_poly.entity_id
_entity_poly.type
_entity_poly.pdbx_seq_one_letter_code
_entity_poly.pdbx_strand_id
1 'polypeptide(L)' 'MYKHLDFANLFIVDHPLVQHKLTLMRRAETPTSLFRQLLKEVSLLMAYELTQ' A
#
# COMPACT_ATOMS: atom_id res chain seq x y z
N MET A 1 9.63 -6.41 0.97
CA MET A 1 9.14 -6.51 -0.43
C MET A 1 9.59 -7.83 -1.06
N TYR A 2 8.83 -8.43 -1.98
CA TYR A 2 9.28 -9.62 -2.75
C TYR A 2 8.86 -9.54 -4.24
N LYS A 3 9.55 -10.28 -5.13
CA LYS A 3 9.22 -10.31 -6.56
C LYS A 3 8.11 -11.31 -6.87
N HIS A 4 7.19 -10.93 -7.77
CA HIS A 4 6.20 -11.86 -8.28
C HIS A 4 6.83 -12.83 -9.29
N LEU A 5 6.48 -14.12 -9.23
CA LEU A 5 7.09 -15.17 -10.05
C LEU A 5 6.83 -14.99 -11.55
N ASP A 6 5.59 -14.66 -11.92
CA ASP A 6 5.20 -14.52 -13.33
C ASP A 6 5.55 -13.16 -13.96
N PHE A 7 5.97 -12.17 -13.16
CA PHE A 7 6.14 -10.79 -13.60
C PHE A 7 7.52 -10.24 -13.21
N ALA A 8 8.44 -10.17 -14.18
CA ALA A 8 9.86 -9.85 -13.96
C ALA A 8 10.12 -8.51 -13.23
N ASN A 9 9.24 -7.53 -13.42
CA ASN A 9 9.35 -6.17 -12.87
C ASN A 9 8.27 -5.85 -11.83
N LEU A 10 7.50 -6.83 -11.36
CA LEU A 10 6.49 -6.62 -10.32
C LEU A 10 7.08 -6.94 -8.94
N PHE A 11 6.98 -5.98 -8.04
CA PHE A 11 7.38 -6.11 -6.66
C PHE A 11 6.18 -5.93 -5.74
N ILE A 12 6.00 -6.86 -4.80
CA ILE A 12 4.92 -6.85 -3.82
C ILE A 12 5.46 -6.29 -2.51
N VAL A 13 4.87 -5.17 -2.08
CA VAL A 13 5.18 -4.52 -0.80
C VAL A 13 4.44 -5.25 0.32
N ASP A 14 5.19 -6.04 1.10
CA ASP A 14 4.68 -6.86 2.20
C ASP A 14 4.98 -6.21 3.56
N HIS A 15 4.41 -5.02 3.80
CA HIS A 15 4.56 -4.28 5.05
C HIS A 15 3.23 -4.28 5.84
N PRO A 16 3.20 -4.68 7.13
CA PRO A 16 1.95 -4.81 7.90
C PRO A 16 1.09 -3.53 7.92
N LEU A 17 1.71 -2.36 8.06
CA LEU A 17 0.97 -1.08 8.04
C LEU A 17 0.38 -0.75 6.67
N VAL A 18 1.02 -1.15 5.56
CA VAL A 18 0.49 -0.93 4.22
C VAL A 18 -0.75 -1.80 4.02
N GLN A 19 -0.69 -3.07 4.43
CA GLN A 19 -1.84 -3.99 4.37
C GLN A 19 -3.02 -3.52 5.23
N HIS A 20 -2.76 -3.08 6.46
CA HIS A 20 -3.79 -2.55 7.36
C HIS A 20 -4.50 -1.33 6.74
N LYS A 21 -3.73 -0.35 6.25
CA LYS A 21 -4.29 0.86 5.64
C LYS A 21 -5.04 0.56 4.34
N LEU A 22 -4.51 -0.33 3.48
CA LEU A 22 -5.20 -0.77 2.27
C LEU A 22 -6.52 -1.49 2.59
N THR A 23 -6.57 -2.27 3.68
CA THR A 23 -7.81 -2.92 4.12
C THR A 23 -8.88 -1.89 4.45
N LEU A 24 -8.52 -0.80 5.15
CA LEU A 24 -9.44 0.31 5.40
C LEU A 24 -9.84 1.04 4.11
N MET A 25 -8.90 1.28 3.18
CA MET A 25 -9.20 1.91 1.90
C MET A 25 -10.15 1.10 1.00
N ARG A 26 -10.12 -0.23 1.08
CA ARG A 26 -10.97 -1.13 0.27
C ARG A 26 -12.41 -1.22 0.75
N ARG A 27 -12.73 -0.75 1.96
CA ARG A 27 -14.11 -0.70 2.48
C ARG A 27 -14.90 0.35 1.72
N ALA A 28 -16.06 -0.03 1.17
CA ALA A 28 -16.90 0.85 0.37
C ALA A 28 -17.50 2.00 1.20
N GLU A 29 -17.62 1.80 2.51
CA GLU A 29 -18.16 2.77 3.46
C GLU A 29 -17.12 3.82 3.90
N THR A 30 -15.85 3.66 3.50
CA THR A 30 -14.78 4.59 3.89
C THR A 30 -15.02 5.99 3.33
N PRO A 31 -15.12 7.03 4.19
CA PRO A 31 -15.34 8.40 3.73
C PRO A 31 -14.22 8.87 2.80
N THR A 32 -14.56 9.71 1.82
CA THR A 32 -13.58 10.19 0.84
C THR A 32 -12.42 10.98 1.47
N SER A 33 -12.65 11.65 2.60
CA SER A 33 -11.61 12.33 3.38
C SER A 33 -10.58 11.35 3.94
N LEU A 34 -11.06 10.27 4.58
CA LEU A 34 -10.22 9.22 5.14
C LEU A 34 -9.47 8.46 4.05
N PHE A 35 -10.14 8.16 2.93
CA PHE A 35 -9.50 7.53 1.77
C PHE A 35 -8.28 8.33 1.27
N ARG A 36 -8.44 9.65 1.12
CA ARG A 36 -7.33 10.55 0.70
C ARG A 36 -6.20 10.60 1.71
N GLN A 37 -6.50 10.52 3.01
CA GLN A 37 -5.47 10.46 4.05
C GLN A 37 -4.69 9.14 3.97
N LEU A 38 -5.40 8.02 3.95
CA LEU A 38 -4.80 6.68 3.87
C LEU A 38 -3.95 6.53 2.60
N LEU A 39 -4.39 7.07 1.46
CA LEU A 39 -3.62 7.08 0.22
C LEU A 39 -2.26 7.76 0.40
N LYS A 40 -2.21 8.94 1.05
CA LYS A 40 -0.94 9.63 1.31
C LYS A 40 -0.01 8.81 2.19
N GLU A 41 -0.56 8.20 3.25
CA GLU A 41 0.22 7.38 4.18
C GLU A 41 0.76 6.11 3.52
N VAL A 42 -0.05 5.44 2.69
CA VAL A 42 0.38 4.26 1.92
C VAL A 42 1.48 4.64 0.93
N SER A 43 1.33 5.74 0.18
CA SER A 43 2.37 6.21 -0.75
C SER A 43 3.71 6.50 -0.06
N LEU A 44 3.68 7.11 1.14
CA LEU A 44 4.89 7.36 1.92
C LEU A 44 5.59 6.06 2.35
N LEU A 45 4.82 5.10 2.85
CA LEU A 45 5.36 3.80 3.27
C LEU A 45 5.94 3.03 2.07
N MET A 46 5.28 3.05 0.91
CA MET A 46 5.80 2.44 -0.31
C MET A 46 7.10 3.10 -0.78
N ALA A 47 7.19 4.43 -0.73
CA ALA A 47 8.40 5.14 -1.11
C ALA A 47 9.60 4.78 -0.23
N TYR A 48 9.38 4.59 1.08
CA TYR A 48 10.43 4.13 2.00
C TYR A 48 10.96 2.75 1.63
N GLU A 49 10.07 1.80 1.33
CA GLU A 49 10.43 0.44 0.92
C GLU A 49 11.18 0.38 -0.42
N LEU A 50 11.01 1.38 -1.30
CA LEU A 50 11.76 1.48 -2.56
C LEU A 50 13.22 1.92 -2.39
N THR A 51 13.55 2.56 -1.27
CA THR A 51 14.91 3.05 -0.99
C THR A 51 15.77 2.07 -0.19
N GLN A 52 15.19 0.93 0.21
CA GLN A 52 15.84 -0.15 0.98
C GLN A 52 16.44 -1.23 0.07
#